data_AF-A0A7V9GBC0-F1
#
_entry.id   AF-A0A7V9GBC0-F1
#
_cell.length_a   1.000
_cell.length_b   1.000
_cell.length_c   1.000
_cell.angle_alpha   90.00
_cell.angle_beta   90.00
_cell.angle_gamma   90.00
#
_symmetry.space_group_name_H-M   'P 1'
#
loop_
_entity.id
_entity.type
_entity.pdbx_description
1 polymer ?
#
loop_
_entity_poly.entity_id
_entity_poly.type
_entity_poly.pdbx_seq_one_letter_code
_entity_poly.pdbx_strand_id
1 'polypeptide(L)'
;FWEVNNESGGDELKPFMRQVDAKSPLRPTIEALIAGPNAEEEKKGFSGVAYGSLKLASVKLKKGAVRIDFTREIRADYNPGDLQTLRFESAVIKTAKQFSSVKKVIVCVNGFNEFGIGMVRDDRVPCPKEKK
;
A
#
# COMPACT_ATOMS: atom_id res chain seq x y z
N PHE A 1 16.79 -27.80 22.46
CA PHE A 1 15.48 -27.34 21.99
C PHE A 1 15.45 -25.83 22.20
N TRP A 2 15.42 -25.05 21.11
CA TRP A 2 15.38 -23.59 21.16
C TRP A 2 13.94 -23.19 20.84
N GLU A 3 13.19 -22.79 21.85
CA GLU A 3 11.89 -22.18 21.65
C GLU A 3 12.14 -20.77 21.12
N VAL A 4 11.93 -20.59 19.82
CA VAL A 4 11.74 -19.25 19.28
C VAL A 4 10.47 -18.75 19.95
N ASN A 5 10.61 -17.80 20.87
CA ASN A 5 9.51 -17.00 21.40
C ASN A 5 8.74 -16.41 20.22
N ASN A 6 7.75 -17.15 19.72
CA ASN A 6 6.77 -16.67 18.78
C ASN A 6 5.67 -15.95 19.58
N GLU A 7 6.07 -14.95 20.35
CA GLU A 7 5.17 -13.88 20.75
C GLU A 7 5.00 -13.00 19.52
N SER A 8 4.21 -13.49 18.55
CA SER A 8 3.59 -12.76 17.44
C SER A 8 4.27 -11.44 17.10
N GLY A 9 5.46 -11.55 16.49
CA GLY A 9 6.30 -10.41 16.14
C GLY A 9 5.51 -9.33 15.38
N GLY A 10 5.85 -8.06 15.63
CA GLY A 10 5.15 -6.84 15.20
C GLY A 10 5.07 -6.57 13.69
N ASP A 11 4.87 -7.61 12.90
CA ASP A 11 4.90 -7.62 11.44
C ASP A 11 3.58 -8.06 10.79
N GLU A 12 2.57 -8.39 11.60
CA GLU A 12 1.25 -8.79 11.11
C GLU A 12 0.42 -7.56 10.68
N LEU A 13 -0.11 -7.58 9.44
CA LEU A 13 -1.08 -6.60 8.97
C LEU A 13 -2.43 -6.84 9.66
N LYS A 14 -2.78 -5.97 10.62
CA LYS A 14 -4.04 -6.02 11.36
C LYS A 14 -5.05 -5.01 10.80
N PRO A 15 -6.31 -5.41 10.54
CA PRO A 15 -7.33 -4.47 10.07
C PRO A 15 -7.70 -3.49 11.18
N PHE A 16 -7.98 -2.24 10.81
CA PHE A 16 -8.53 -1.23 11.71
C PHE A 16 -9.70 -0.51 11.03
N MET A 17 -10.79 -0.31 11.76
CA MET A 17 -12.00 0.31 11.24
C MET A 17 -11.91 1.83 11.33
N ARG A 18 -12.10 2.52 10.20
CA ARG A 18 -12.20 3.99 10.12
C ARG A 18 -13.49 4.41 9.43
N GLN A 19 -13.99 5.58 9.81
CA GLN A 19 -15.08 6.23 9.08
C GLN A 19 -14.51 7.04 7.91
N VAL A 20 -15.10 6.86 6.72
CA VAL A 20 -14.73 7.56 5.48
C VAL A 20 -15.99 8.03 4.75
N ASP A 21 -15.84 8.95 3.80
CA ASP A 21 -16.95 9.41 2.95
C ASP A 21 -17.53 8.24 2.11
N ALA A 22 -18.84 8.04 2.19
CA ALA A 22 -19.55 6.92 1.56
C ALA A 22 -19.74 7.04 0.03
N LYS A 23 -19.57 8.23 -0.58
CA LYS A 23 -19.86 8.45 -2.01
C LYS A 23 -18.78 7.89 -2.93
N SER A 24 -17.53 7.83 -2.48
CA SER A 24 -16.43 7.20 -3.21
C SER A 24 -15.43 6.61 -2.23
N PRO A 25 -15.81 5.57 -1.45
CA PRO A 25 -15.12 5.21 -0.22
C PRO A 25 -13.71 4.68 -0.45
N LEU A 26 -13.41 4.14 -1.64
CA LEU A 26 -12.11 3.55 -1.92
C LEU A 26 -10.96 4.57 -1.89
N ARG A 27 -11.15 5.75 -2.51
CA ARG A 27 -10.12 6.80 -2.51
C ARG A 27 -9.76 7.30 -1.09
N PRO A 28 -10.69 7.79 -0.26
CA PRO A 28 -10.40 8.25 1.09
C PRO A 28 -9.91 7.11 1.98
N THR A 29 -10.32 5.85 1.77
CA THR A 29 -9.75 4.71 2.49
C THR A 29 -8.27 4.52 2.18
N ILE A 30 -7.86 4.63 0.91
CA ILE A 30 -6.44 4.52 0.53
C ILE A 30 -5.65 5.75 1.00
N GLU A 31 -6.21 6.95 0.93
CA GLU A 31 -5.59 8.17 1.48
C GLU A 31 -5.38 8.03 3.00
N ALA A 32 -6.37 7.51 3.72
CA ALA A 32 -6.25 7.24 5.15
C ALA A 32 -5.17 6.20 5.46
N LEU A 33 -5.05 5.13 4.66
CA LEU A 33 -4.01 4.12 4.83
C LEU A 33 -2.60 4.73 4.72
N ILE A 34 -2.36 5.58 3.72
CA ILE A 34 -1.04 6.18 3.50
C ILE A 34 -0.74 7.35 4.44
N ALA A 35 -1.76 7.97 5.04
CA ALA A 35 -1.57 8.95 6.10
C ALA A 35 -1.05 8.30 7.41
N GLY A 36 -1.19 6.98 7.54
CA GLY A 36 -0.74 6.23 8.70
C GLY A 36 -1.74 6.26 9.88
N PRO A 37 -1.37 5.66 11.02
CA PRO A 37 -2.18 5.66 12.22
C PRO A 37 -2.30 7.06 12.84
N ASN A 38 -3.41 7.33 13.51
CA ASN A 38 -3.56 8.48 14.40
C ASN A 38 -3.00 8.17 15.79
N ALA A 39 -2.92 9.18 16.66
CA ALA A 39 -2.33 9.04 18.00
C ALA A 39 -3.01 7.97 18.89
N GLU A 40 -4.29 7.66 18.68
CA GLU A 40 -4.97 6.59 19.43
C GLU A 40 -4.62 5.20 18.89
N GLU A 41 -4.47 5.07 17.58
CA GLU A 41 -4.05 3.84 16.91
C GLU A 41 -2.58 3.53 17.23
N GLU A 42 -1.71 4.54 17.25
CA GLU A 42 -0.30 4.40 17.67
C GLU A 42 -0.17 3.90 19.10
N LYS A 43 -0.98 4.44 20.04
CA LYS A 43 -1.05 3.96 21.43
C LYS A 43 -1.49 2.50 21.55
N LYS A 44 -2.21 1.98 20.55
CA LYS A 44 -2.60 0.57 20.43
C LYS A 44 -1.56 -0.29 19.72
N GLY A 45 -0.40 0.28 19.37
CA GLY A 45 0.71 -0.43 18.74
C GLY A 45 0.63 -0.53 17.22
N PHE A 46 -0.25 0.23 16.56
CA PHE A 46 -0.28 0.28 15.10
C PHE A 46 0.80 1.20 14.55
N SER A 47 1.39 0.82 13.41
CA SER A 47 2.35 1.62 12.66
C SER A 47 1.93 1.76 11.20
N GLY A 48 2.40 2.81 10.54
CA GLY A 48 2.09 3.09 9.14
C GLY A 48 2.89 2.22 8.18
N VAL A 49 2.33 1.99 6.99
CA VAL A 49 2.99 1.27 5.88
C VAL A 49 3.55 2.19 4.79
N ALA A 50 3.23 3.49 4.87
CA ALA A 50 3.73 4.48 3.93
C ALA A 50 5.24 4.69 4.12
N TYR A 51 5.90 5.09 3.03
CA TYR A 51 7.35 5.26 2.97
C TYR A 51 7.70 6.40 2.01
N GLY A 52 8.86 7.02 2.22
CA GLY A 52 9.29 8.19 1.48
C GLY A 52 8.21 9.29 1.44
N SER A 53 8.06 9.94 0.28
CA SER A 53 7.09 11.00 0.04
C SER A 53 5.86 10.52 -0.75
N LEU A 54 5.37 9.31 -0.46
CA LEU A 54 4.23 8.71 -1.15
C LEU A 54 3.00 9.62 -1.13
N LYS A 55 2.39 9.80 -2.30
CA LYS A 55 1.11 10.51 -2.49
C LYS A 55 0.21 9.72 -3.42
N LEU A 56 -1.08 9.70 -3.12
CA LEU A 56 -2.06 9.07 -4.01
C LEU A 56 -2.30 9.95 -5.25
N ALA A 57 -1.99 9.41 -6.42
CA ALA A 57 -2.18 10.10 -7.69
C ALA A 57 -3.57 9.80 -8.27
N SER A 58 -3.96 8.53 -8.35
CA SER A 58 -5.24 8.14 -8.91
C SER A 58 -5.77 6.81 -8.38
N VAL A 59 -7.11 6.70 -8.34
CA VAL A 59 -7.83 5.45 -8.06
C VAL A 59 -8.89 5.29 -9.14
N LYS A 60 -8.83 4.21 -9.89
CA LYS A 60 -9.76 3.92 -10.99
C LYS A 60 -10.31 2.52 -10.83
N LEU A 61 -11.62 2.40 -10.65
CA LEU A 61 -12.32 1.12 -10.60
C LEU A 61 -13.02 0.88 -11.94
N LYS A 62 -12.68 -0.23 -12.61
CA LYS A 62 -13.30 -0.62 -13.88
C LYS A 62 -13.52 -2.14 -13.91
N LYS A 63 -14.78 -2.57 -14.10
CA LYS A 63 -15.16 -4.00 -14.21
C LYS A 63 -14.62 -4.88 -13.06
N GLY A 64 -14.55 -4.32 -11.86
CA GLY A 64 -14.02 -4.99 -10.66
C GLY A 64 -12.49 -5.11 -10.59
N ALA A 65 -11.75 -4.50 -11.51
CA ALA A 65 -10.33 -4.25 -11.36
C ALA A 65 -10.12 -2.80 -10.91
N VAL A 66 -9.41 -2.59 -9.80
CA VAL A 66 -8.95 -1.27 -9.39
C VAL A 66 -7.49 -1.08 -9.78
N ARG A 67 -7.17 0.06 -10.39
CA ARG A 67 -5.81 0.57 -10.51
C ARG A 67 -5.62 1.71 -9.52
N ILE A 68 -4.56 1.60 -8.72
CA ILE A 68 -4.19 2.57 -7.70
C ILE A 68 -2.77 3.05 -8.04
N ASP A 69 -2.66 4.30 -8.46
CA ASP A 69 -1.38 4.92 -8.79
C ASP A 69 -0.97 5.88 -7.68
N PHE A 70 0.27 5.74 -7.23
CA PHE A 70 0.95 6.63 -6.31
C PHE A 70 2.11 7.34 -7.01
N THR A 71 2.51 8.47 -6.44
CA THR A 71 3.78 9.13 -6.77
C THR A 71 4.69 9.18 -5.56
N ARG A 72 6.00 9.13 -5.77
CA ARG A 72 7.02 9.44 -4.75
C ARG A 72 8.19 10.17 -5.38
N GLU A 73 8.89 10.97 -4.58
CA GLU A 73 10.20 11.49 -4.95
C GLU A 73 11.23 10.34 -4.96
N ILE A 74 12.10 10.34 -5.97
CA ILE A 74 13.21 9.40 -6.07
C ILE A 74 14.48 10.15 -5.65
N ARG A 75 15.10 9.69 -4.56
CA ARG A 75 16.34 10.26 -4.04
C ARG A 75 17.43 9.20 -4.02
N ALA A 76 18.66 9.59 -4.36
CA ALA A 76 19.79 8.67 -4.42
C ALA A 76 20.19 8.13 -3.02
N ASP A 77 19.87 8.87 -1.96
CA ASP A 77 20.21 8.54 -0.57
C ASP A 77 19.10 7.73 0.15
N TYR A 78 18.03 7.36 -0.55
CA TYR A 78 16.89 6.67 0.05
C TYR A 78 16.44 5.46 -0.76
N ASN A 79 16.56 4.27 -0.15
CA ASN A 79 16.00 3.02 -0.67
C ASN A 79 15.06 2.43 0.39
N PRO A 80 13.75 2.25 0.08
CA PRO A 80 12.82 1.63 1.03
C PRO A 80 13.11 0.14 1.28
N GLY A 81 13.83 -0.52 0.38
CA GLY A 81 14.07 -1.96 0.41
C GLY A 81 12.82 -2.79 0.09
N ASP A 82 13.02 -4.06 -0.27
CA ASP A 82 11.95 -4.93 -0.77
C ASP A 82 10.86 -5.22 0.27
N LEU A 83 11.25 -5.40 1.54
CA LEU A 83 10.30 -5.76 2.58
C LEU A 83 9.29 -4.64 2.84
N GLN A 84 9.74 -3.37 2.86
CA GLN A 84 8.85 -2.23 3.08
C GLN A 84 7.87 -2.08 1.90
N THR A 85 8.35 -2.27 0.67
CA THR A 85 7.54 -2.11 -0.54
C THR A 85 6.53 -3.23 -0.70
N LEU A 86 6.90 -4.48 -0.37
CA LEU A 86 5.98 -5.61 -0.33
C LEU A 86 4.91 -5.46 0.76
N ARG A 87 5.26 -4.93 1.94
CA ARG A 87 4.28 -4.65 3.01
C ARG A 87 3.29 -3.58 2.60
N PHE A 88 3.78 -2.49 2.01
CA PHE A 88 2.94 -1.44 1.46
C PHE A 88 1.97 -1.97 0.40
N GLU A 89 2.48 -2.73 -0.58
CA GLU A 89 1.64 -3.31 -1.63
C GLU A 89 0.56 -4.22 -1.04
N SER A 90 0.95 -5.13 -0.13
CA SER A 90 0.05 -6.05 0.54
C SER A 90 -1.04 -5.32 1.34
N ALA A 91 -0.69 -4.25 2.05
CA ALA A 91 -1.64 -3.43 2.78
C ALA A 91 -2.64 -2.75 1.84
N VAL A 92 -2.16 -2.12 0.75
CA VAL A 92 -3.03 -1.50 -0.26
C VAL A 92 -3.99 -2.52 -0.88
N ILE A 93 -3.47 -3.69 -1.28
CA ILE A 93 -4.28 -4.75 -1.89
C ILE A 93 -5.34 -5.26 -0.91
N LYS A 94 -4.95 -5.59 0.33
CA LYS A 94 -5.87 -6.10 1.35
C LYS A 94 -6.95 -5.08 1.69
N THR A 95 -6.59 -3.81 1.86
CA THR A 95 -7.52 -2.72 2.14
C THR A 95 -8.49 -2.51 0.98
N ALA A 96 -8.02 -2.46 -0.27
CA ALA A 96 -8.89 -2.30 -1.43
C ALA A 96 -9.86 -3.48 -1.62
N LYS A 97 -9.42 -4.70 -1.30
CA LYS A 97 -10.25 -5.92 -1.39
C LYS A 97 -11.32 -6.04 -0.30
N GLN A 98 -11.33 -5.16 0.71
CA GLN A 98 -12.45 -5.08 1.66
C GLN A 98 -13.75 -4.66 0.96
N PHE A 99 -13.66 -3.96 -0.17
CA PHE A 99 -14.80 -3.60 -1.00
C PHE A 99 -15.16 -4.77 -1.93
N SER A 100 -16.36 -5.32 -1.77
CA SER A 100 -16.83 -6.51 -2.53
C SER A 100 -16.86 -6.32 -4.06
N SER A 101 -16.93 -5.08 -4.54
CA SER A 101 -16.84 -4.75 -5.97
C SER A 101 -15.41 -4.92 -6.54
N VAL A 102 -14.38 -4.96 -5.69
CA VAL A 102 -12.97 -5.07 -6.06
C VAL A 102 -12.53 -6.53 -6.09
N LYS A 103 -12.29 -7.05 -7.29
CA LYS A 103 -11.82 -8.43 -7.53
C LYS A 103 -10.32 -8.49 -7.81
N LYS A 104 -9.77 -7.45 -8.44
CA LYS A 104 -8.35 -7.34 -8.80
C LYS A 104 -7.84 -5.95 -8.42
N VAL A 105 -6.60 -5.89 -7.96
CA VAL A 105 -5.92 -4.65 -7.58
C VAL A 105 -4.61 -4.58 -8.34
N ILE A 106 -4.32 -3.44 -8.93
CA ILE A 106 -3.03 -3.11 -9.56
C ILE A 106 -2.49 -1.92 -8.79
N VAL A 107 -1.32 -2.08 -8.19
CA VAL A 107 -0.63 -1.02 -7.42
C VAL A 107 0.52 -0.50 -8.27
N CYS A 108 0.64 0.82 -8.35
CA CYS A 108 1.63 1.48 -9.17
C CYS A 108 2.30 2.60 -8.39
N VAL A 109 3.61 2.76 -8.54
CA VAL A 109 4.35 3.92 -8.01
C VAL A 109 5.14 4.55 -9.14
N ASN A 110 4.93 5.84 -9.41
CA ASN A 110 5.54 6.56 -10.54
C ASN A 110 5.34 5.86 -11.90
N GLY A 111 4.23 5.14 -12.08
CA GLY A 111 3.93 4.41 -13.31
C GLY A 111 4.60 3.03 -13.44
N PHE A 112 5.26 2.53 -12.39
CA PHE A 112 5.91 1.22 -12.36
C PHE A 112 5.21 0.27 -11.39
N ASN A 113 5.19 -1.02 -11.74
CA ASN A 113 4.64 -2.11 -10.92
C ASN A 113 5.71 -2.77 -10.04
N GLU A 114 6.98 -2.46 -10.30
CA GLU A 114 8.10 -2.84 -9.45
C GLU A 114 8.57 -1.58 -8.73
N PHE A 115 8.49 -1.58 -7.40
CA PHE A 115 8.84 -0.42 -6.57
C PHE A 115 9.74 -0.76 -5.37
N GLY A 116 10.27 -1.99 -5.32
CA GLY A 116 11.37 -2.42 -4.44
C GLY A 116 12.76 -2.13 -5.02
N ILE A 117 13.68 -3.08 -4.91
CA ILE A 117 15.05 -3.00 -5.42
C ILE A 117 15.09 -2.74 -6.93
N GLY A 118 14.05 -3.15 -7.65
CA GLY A 118 13.93 -2.95 -9.09
C GLY A 118 13.76 -1.48 -9.53
N MET A 119 13.46 -0.56 -8.59
CA MET A 119 13.52 0.88 -8.87
C MET A 119 14.95 1.43 -8.89
N VAL A 120 15.90 0.73 -8.26
CA VAL A 120 17.31 1.15 -8.14
C VAL A 120 18.18 0.51 -9.21
N ARG A 121 17.81 -0.67 -9.73
CA ARG A 121 18.65 -1.46 -10.68
C ARG A 121 18.26 -1.32 -12.16
N ASP A 122 17.45 -0.30 -12.50
CA ASP A 122 16.97 0.04 -13.87
C ASP A 122 16.14 -1.06 -14.59
N ASP A 123 15.76 -2.09 -13.86
CA ASP A 123 14.86 -3.19 -14.18
C ASP A 123 13.38 -2.81 -13.96
N ARG A 124 13.03 -1.62 -14.45
CA ARG A 124 11.70 -1.04 -14.25
C ARG A 124 10.65 -1.82 -15.02
N VAL A 125 9.70 -2.43 -14.30
CA VAL A 125 8.52 -3.04 -14.91
C VAL A 125 7.41 -1.99 -15.04
N PRO A 126 7.02 -1.58 -16.25
CA PRO A 126 5.93 -0.61 -16.43
C PRO A 126 4.63 -1.14 -15.86
N CYS A 127 3.81 -0.23 -15.34
CA CYS A 127 2.53 -0.65 -14.80
C CYS A 127 1.62 -1.27 -15.86
N PRO A 128 1.01 -2.43 -15.57
CA PRO A 128 0.06 -3.06 -16.47
C PRO A 128 -1.03 -2.08 -16.91
N LYS A 129 -1.32 -2.07 -18.21
CA LYS A 129 -2.47 -1.34 -18.73
C LYS A 129 -3.74 -2.02 -18.21
N GLU A 130 -4.72 -1.21 -17.82
CA GLU A 130 -6.07 -1.72 -17.53
C GLU A 130 -6.58 -2.44 -18.77
N LYS A 131 -6.96 -3.72 -18.64
CA LYS A 131 -7.58 -4.45 -19.76
C LYS A 131 -8.90 -3.73 -20.13
N LYS A 132 -9.06 -3.39 -21.41
CA LYS A 132 -10.18 -2.55 -21.90
C LYS A 132 -11.56 -3.18 -21.64
#